data_AF-A0A349B3V0-F1
#
_entry.id   AF-A0A349B3V0-F1
#
_cell.length_a   1.000
_cell.length_b   1.000
_cell.length_c   1.000
_cell.angle_alpha   90.00
_cell.angle_beta   90.00
_cell.angle_gamma   90.00
#
_symmetry.space_group_name_H-M   'P 1'
#
loop_
_entity.id
_entity.type
_entity.pdbx_description
1 polymer ?
#
loop_
_entity_poly.entity_id
_entity_poly.type
_entity_poly.pdbx_seq_one_letter_code
_entity_poly.pdbx_strand_id
1 'polypeptide(L)'
;AKSAEDDIARKTGTPTGTARKKLSTSKRLGNQQRTDEAIRNGDLSTEQANEVSSGADASPEDEDDLLDTARRHRLSELRKRAADARAKADRDREARRRRHQALRGVRRWTDDDGMGNLHLRLPPEDMAEVDAALKPRIDRAFADARHAGRFEPVERYAADVVRDLLTGTTDTDSTPARRSQAVRPDKKVIALIDLAALNRGAVEGDETCEI
;
A
#
# COMPACT_ATOMS: atom_id res chain seq x y z
N ALA A 1 -0.20 27.44 2.11
CA ALA A 1 -0.48 27.37 0.66
C ALA A 1 -0.96 25.96 0.32
N LYS A 2 -2.16 25.79 -0.28
CA LYS A 2 -2.56 24.51 -0.90
C LYS A 2 -1.64 24.29 -2.12
N SER A 3 -1.03 23.12 -2.26
CA SER A 3 0.11 22.92 -3.15
C SER A 3 -0.27 23.02 -4.64
N ALA A 4 0.73 23.10 -5.54
CA ALA A 4 0.48 23.14 -6.98
C ALA A 4 -0.25 21.87 -7.47
N GLU A 5 0.03 20.72 -6.86
CA GLU A 5 -0.63 19.45 -7.14
C GLU A 5 -2.12 19.47 -6.75
N ASP A 6 -2.46 20.09 -5.62
CA ASP A 6 -3.86 20.24 -5.17
C ASP A 6 -4.65 21.18 -6.10
N ASP A 7 -4.01 22.23 -6.61
CA ASP A 7 -4.66 23.15 -7.55
C ASP A 7 -4.97 22.48 -8.89
N ILE A 8 -4.01 21.71 -9.42
CA ILE A 8 -4.19 20.91 -10.64
C ILE A 8 -5.28 19.86 -10.41
N ALA A 9 -5.21 19.10 -9.33
CA ALA A 9 -6.18 18.05 -9.00
C ALA A 9 -7.62 18.57 -8.99
N ARG A 10 -7.83 19.72 -8.35
CA ARG A 10 -9.12 20.41 -8.28
C ARG A 10 -9.60 20.88 -9.65
N LYS A 11 -8.73 21.49 -10.47
CA LYS A 11 -9.09 22.02 -11.79
C LYS A 11 -9.37 20.92 -12.81
N THR A 12 -8.70 19.78 -12.70
CA THR A 12 -8.81 18.68 -13.70
C THR A 12 -9.68 17.51 -13.24
N GLY A 13 -10.23 17.57 -12.03
CA GLY A 13 -11.05 16.48 -11.46
C GLY A 13 -10.29 15.17 -11.26
N THR A 14 -8.95 15.22 -11.10
CA THR A 14 -8.11 14.02 -10.92
C THR A 14 -7.59 13.93 -9.49
N PRO A 15 -7.38 12.73 -8.92
CA PRO A 15 -6.79 12.59 -7.60
C PRO A 15 -5.44 13.32 -7.46
N THR A 16 -5.15 13.91 -6.30
CA THR A 16 -3.90 14.65 -6.02
C THR A 16 -2.65 13.82 -6.33
N GLY A 17 -2.69 12.50 -6.07
CA GLY A 17 -1.59 11.60 -6.44
C GLY A 17 -1.31 11.54 -7.94
N THR A 18 -2.36 11.57 -8.76
CA THR A 18 -2.26 11.60 -10.23
C THR A 18 -1.73 12.94 -10.71
N ALA A 19 -2.23 14.05 -10.15
CA ALA A 19 -1.73 15.40 -10.46
C ALA A 19 -0.23 15.54 -10.12
N ARG A 20 0.19 15.00 -8.97
CA ARG A 20 1.59 14.97 -8.56
C ARG A 20 2.47 14.19 -9.53
N LYS A 21 2.04 13.00 -9.97
CA LYS A 21 2.78 12.18 -10.96
C LYS A 21 2.94 12.90 -12.29
N LYS A 22 1.89 13.55 -12.78
CA LYS A 22 1.94 14.36 -14.01
C LYS A 22 2.95 15.50 -13.87
N LEU A 23 2.88 16.25 -12.77
CA LEU A 23 3.79 17.37 -12.52
C LEU A 23 5.25 16.91 -12.40
N SER A 24 5.51 15.79 -11.71
CA SER A 24 6.88 15.23 -11.63
C SER A 24 7.40 14.78 -12.99
N THR A 25 6.54 14.21 -13.84
CA THR A 25 6.91 13.80 -15.21
C THR A 25 7.28 15.02 -16.03
N SER A 26 6.43 16.04 -16.07
CA SER A 26 6.70 17.29 -16.81
C SER A 26 8.00 17.98 -16.37
N LYS A 27 8.33 17.96 -15.07
CA LYS A 27 9.59 18.52 -14.57
C LYS A 27 10.83 17.77 -15.08
N ARG A 28 10.76 16.45 -15.20
CA ARG A 28 11.88 15.61 -15.69
C ARG A 28 12.08 15.71 -17.20
N LEU A 29 10.98 15.88 -17.96
CA LEU A 29 11.02 15.97 -19.42
C LEU A 29 11.89 17.10 -19.97
N GLY A 30 12.12 18.17 -19.18
CA GLY A 30 12.99 19.28 -19.60
C GLY A 30 14.41 18.85 -20.00
N ASN A 31 14.88 17.71 -19.51
CA ASN A 31 16.19 17.15 -19.82
C ASN A 31 16.12 15.82 -20.63
N GLN A 32 14.94 15.44 -21.13
CA GLN A 32 14.69 14.14 -21.77
C GLN A 32 14.07 14.34 -23.16
N GLN A 33 14.86 14.85 -24.10
CA GLN A 33 14.37 15.29 -25.42
C GLN A 33 13.67 14.15 -26.18
N ARG A 34 14.18 12.91 -26.11
CA ARG A 34 13.61 11.76 -26.83
C ARG A 34 12.28 11.33 -26.23
N THR A 35 12.19 11.29 -24.90
CA THR A 35 10.93 11.00 -24.21
C THR A 35 9.88 12.08 -24.46
N ASP A 36 10.28 13.35 -24.49
CA ASP A 36 9.40 14.49 -24.77
C ASP A 36 8.86 14.45 -26.21
N GLU A 37 9.71 14.13 -27.19
CA GLU A 37 9.30 13.88 -28.58
C GLU A 37 8.33 12.71 -28.71
N ALA A 38 8.61 11.58 -28.05
CA ALA A 38 7.72 10.41 -28.08
C ALA A 38 6.33 10.72 -27.49
N ILE A 39 6.25 11.55 -26.46
CA ILE A 39 4.96 12.02 -25.91
C ILE A 39 4.24 12.93 -26.92
N ARG A 40 4.94 13.88 -27.54
CA ARG A 40 4.35 14.79 -28.54
C ARG A 40 3.83 14.05 -29.77
N ASN A 41 4.51 12.98 -30.18
CA ASN A 41 4.11 12.13 -31.30
C ASN A 41 2.94 11.19 -30.95
N GLY A 42 2.58 11.08 -29.66
CA GLY A 42 1.54 10.16 -29.20
C GLY A 42 2.00 8.71 -29.09
N ASP A 43 3.31 8.45 -29.13
CA ASP A 43 3.90 7.11 -29.05
C ASP A 43 3.81 6.50 -27.63
N LEU A 44 3.57 7.34 -26.62
CA LEU A 44 3.52 6.95 -25.22
C LEU A 44 2.21 7.38 -24.58
N SER A 45 1.58 6.44 -23.86
CA SER A 45 0.55 6.78 -22.89
C SER A 45 1.13 7.56 -21.70
N THR A 46 0.27 8.29 -20.98
CA THR A 46 0.67 9.03 -19.77
C THR A 46 1.36 8.15 -18.72
N GLU A 47 0.90 6.89 -18.57
CA GLU A 47 1.50 5.96 -17.62
C GLU A 47 2.90 5.50 -18.07
N GLN A 48 3.06 5.17 -19.35
CA GLN A 48 4.37 4.79 -19.90
C GLN A 48 5.35 5.97 -19.85
N ALA A 49 4.90 7.17 -20.18
CA ALA A 49 5.70 8.40 -20.11
C ALA A 49 6.26 8.64 -18.70
N ASN A 50 5.46 8.45 -17.65
CA ASN A 50 5.93 8.59 -16.27
C ASN A 50 6.99 7.53 -15.91
N GLU A 51 6.83 6.29 -16.37
CA GLU A 51 7.80 5.21 -16.10
C GLU A 51 9.12 5.42 -16.84
N VAL A 52 9.07 5.71 -18.15
CA VAL A 52 10.24 6.02 -18.98
C VAL A 52 10.97 7.23 -18.40
N SER A 53 10.25 8.33 -18.18
CA SER A 53 10.83 9.55 -17.63
C SER A 53 11.47 9.34 -16.25
N SER A 54 10.84 8.53 -15.39
CA SER A 54 11.41 8.22 -14.08
C SER A 54 12.63 7.29 -14.15
N GLY A 55 12.73 6.45 -15.18
CA GLY A 55 13.91 5.61 -15.41
C GLY A 55 15.07 6.42 -15.99
N ALA A 56 14.81 7.18 -17.06
CA ALA A 56 15.78 8.03 -17.75
C ALA A 56 16.36 9.15 -16.86
N ASP A 57 15.60 9.65 -15.88
CA ASP A 57 16.08 10.63 -14.90
C ASP A 57 17.17 10.05 -13.97
N ALA A 58 17.10 8.75 -13.70
CA ALA A 58 18.13 8.07 -12.92
C ALA A 58 19.27 7.56 -13.80
N SER A 59 18.94 7.01 -14.97
CA SER A 59 19.87 6.39 -15.92
C SER A 59 19.62 6.94 -17.32
N PRO A 60 20.20 8.10 -17.69
CA PRO A 60 20.00 8.69 -19.01
C PRO A 60 20.43 7.75 -20.15
N GLU A 61 21.42 6.88 -19.91
CA GLU A 61 21.89 5.89 -20.87
C GLU A 61 20.85 4.81 -21.22
N ASP A 62 19.89 4.54 -20.33
CA ASP A 62 18.86 3.51 -20.54
C ASP A 62 17.58 4.12 -21.19
N GLU A 63 17.55 5.42 -21.55
CA GLU A 63 16.37 6.10 -22.10
C GLU A 63 15.84 5.41 -23.38
N ASP A 64 16.73 5.07 -24.32
CA ASP A 64 16.35 4.41 -25.58
C ASP A 64 15.75 3.02 -25.35
N ASP A 65 16.37 2.23 -24.47
CA ASP A 65 15.92 0.89 -24.12
C ASP A 65 14.55 0.92 -23.42
N LEU A 66 14.30 1.94 -22.60
CA LEU A 66 13.00 2.16 -21.94
C LEU A 66 11.92 2.59 -22.93
N LEU A 67 12.24 3.47 -23.88
CA LEU A 67 11.32 3.88 -24.96
C LEU A 67 10.95 2.69 -25.86
N ASP A 68 11.94 1.90 -26.23
CA ASP A 68 11.74 0.72 -27.06
C ASP A 68 10.95 -0.38 -26.31
N THR A 69 11.19 -0.52 -25.00
CA THR A 69 10.37 -1.37 -24.14
C THR A 69 8.93 -0.89 -24.08
N ALA A 70 8.69 0.41 -23.96
CA ALA A 70 7.35 0.97 -23.93
C ALA A 70 6.56 0.69 -25.23
N ARG A 71 7.25 0.64 -26.37
CA ARG A 71 6.65 0.33 -27.68
C ARG A 71 6.31 -1.16 -27.85
N ARG A 72 7.19 -2.04 -27.38
CA ARG A 72 7.12 -3.48 -27.70
C ARG A 72 6.52 -4.35 -26.60
N HIS A 73 6.53 -3.88 -25.35
CA HIS A 73 6.20 -4.69 -24.18
C HIS A 73 5.07 -4.11 -23.33
N ARG A 74 4.56 -4.94 -22.42
CA ARG A 74 3.51 -4.55 -21.47
C ARG A 74 4.04 -3.54 -20.46
N LEU A 75 3.14 -2.69 -19.94
CA LEU A 75 3.47 -1.69 -18.92
C LEU A 75 4.12 -2.29 -17.66
N SER A 76 3.77 -3.52 -17.28
CA SER A 76 4.41 -4.22 -16.15
C SER A 76 5.89 -4.50 -16.39
N GLU A 77 6.28 -4.83 -17.61
CA GLU A 77 7.68 -5.06 -17.99
C GLU A 77 8.44 -3.75 -18.07
N LEU A 78 7.81 -2.68 -18.60
CA LEU A 78 8.38 -1.33 -18.56
C LEU A 78 8.63 -0.87 -17.13
N ARG A 79 7.67 -1.06 -16.21
CA ARG A 79 7.84 -0.74 -14.78
C ARG A 79 9.04 -1.46 -14.18
N LYS A 80 9.22 -2.74 -14.52
CA LYS A 80 10.35 -3.55 -14.07
C LYS A 80 11.67 -2.99 -14.62
N ARG A 81 11.80 -2.79 -15.95
CA ARG A 81 13.02 -2.25 -16.55
C ARG A 81 13.35 -0.84 -16.04
N ALA A 82 12.36 0.02 -15.87
CA ALA A 82 12.56 1.34 -15.28
C ALA A 82 13.04 1.26 -13.81
N ALA A 83 12.54 0.27 -13.05
CA ALA A 83 13.03 0.01 -11.70
C ALA A 83 14.47 -0.52 -11.69
N ASP A 84 14.81 -1.42 -12.62
CA ASP A 84 16.15 -1.98 -12.78
C ASP A 84 17.16 -0.90 -13.18
N ALA A 85 16.81 -0.03 -14.14
CA ALA A 85 17.61 1.13 -14.54
C ALA A 85 17.89 2.06 -13.35
N ARG A 86 16.85 2.39 -12.57
CA ARG A 86 17.00 3.19 -11.33
C ARG A 86 17.90 2.50 -10.31
N ALA A 87 17.79 1.18 -10.15
CA ALA A 87 18.59 0.42 -9.22
C ALA A 87 20.06 0.31 -9.66
N LYS A 88 20.32 0.17 -10.97
CA LYS A 88 21.66 0.16 -11.58
C LYS A 88 22.34 1.53 -11.45
N ALA A 89 21.59 2.61 -11.65
CA ALA A 89 22.09 3.97 -11.53
C ALA A 89 22.28 4.44 -10.07
N ASP A 90 21.80 3.68 -9.09
CA ASP A 90 21.93 4.00 -7.67
C ASP A 90 23.39 3.81 -7.19
N ARG A 91 24.22 4.81 -7.48
CA ARG A 91 25.64 4.86 -7.08
C ARG A 91 25.84 5.12 -5.58
N ASP A 92 24.82 5.57 -4.86
CA ASP A 92 24.88 5.89 -3.42
C ASP A 92 23.79 5.13 -2.63
N ARG A 93 24.10 3.85 -2.39
CA ARG A 93 23.27 2.97 -1.54
C ARG A 93 23.00 3.56 -0.16
N GLU A 94 23.93 4.35 0.39
CA GLU A 94 23.72 4.96 1.70
C GLU A 94 22.72 6.11 1.64
N ALA A 95 22.76 6.96 0.62
CA ALA A 95 21.74 7.99 0.42
C ALA A 95 20.36 7.38 0.21
N ARG A 96 20.25 6.28 -0.55
CA ARG A 96 18.99 5.54 -0.67
C ARG A 96 18.53 5.00 0.68
N ARG A 97 19.43 4.38 1.46
CA ARG A 97 19.11 3.88 2.80
C ARG A 97 18.64 5.01 3.73
N ARG A 98 19.34 6.15 3.76
CA ARG A 98 18.94 7.35 4.52
C ARG A 98 17.55 7.84 4.11
N ARG A 99 17.25 7.86 2.81
CA ARG A 99 15.94 8.24 2.28
C ARG A 99 14.84 7.26 2.69
N HIS A 100 15.06 5.96 2.56
CA HIS A 100 14.10 4.94 3.02
C HIS A 100 13.84 5.06 4.51
N GLN A 101 14.92 5.23 5.29
CA GLN A 101 14.81 5.44 6.73
C GLN A 101 13.96 6.67 7.04
N ALA A 102 14.18 7.79 6.37
CA ALA A 102 13.37 9.00 6.57
C ALA A 102 11.90 8.85 6.17
N LEU A 103 11.58 7.93 5.23
CA LEU A 103 10.22 7.70 4.72
C LEU A 103 9.45 6.59 5.44
N ARG A 104 10.11 5.85 6.35
CA ARG A 104 9.47 4.80 7.14
C ARG A 104 8.37 5.40 8.00
N GLY A 105 7.26 4.69 8.16
CA GLY A 105 6.15 5.17 8.96
C GLY A 105 4.93 4.29 8.88
N VAL A 106 4.04 4.48 9.85
CA VAL A 106 2.74 3.83 9.91
C VAL A 106 1.66 4.90 9.88
N ARG A 107 0.68 4.72 8.98
CA ARG A 107 -0.49 5.60 8.89
C ARG A 107 -1.75 4.79 9.16
N ARG A 108 -2.67 5.38 9.91
CA ARG A 108 -4.02 4.85 10.16
C ARG A 108 -5.06 5.83 9.68
N TRP A 109 -6.16 5.33 9.14
CA TRP A 109 -7.36 6.08 8.83
C TRP A 109 -8.57 5.14 8.89
N THR A 110 -9.75 5.72 9.00
CA THR A 110 -11.02 5.01 8.85
C THR A 110 -11.59 5.43 7.49
N ASP A 111 -12.11 4.48 6.71
CA ASP A 111 -12.81 4.79 5.48
C ASP A 111 -14.27 5.15 5.72
N ASP A 112 -14.99 5.44 4.64
CA ASP A 112 -16.38 5.90 4.69
C ASP A 112 -17.34 4.82 5.21
N ASP A 113 -16.96 3.53 5.15
CA ASP A 113 -17.72 2.39 5.65
C ASP A 113 -17.32 2.02 7.10
N GLY A 114 -16.53 2.86 7.78
CA GLY A 114 -16.11 2.64 9.16
C GLY A 114 -14.97 1.63 9.33
N MET A 115 -14.38 1.13 8.24
CA MET A 115 -13.32 0.13 8.31
C MET A 115 -11.97 0.76 8.66
N GLY A 116 -11.30 0.17 9.65
CA GLY A 116 -9.99 0.60 10.11
C GLY A 116 -8.88 0.15 9.14
N ASN A 117 -8.13 1.10 8.61
CA ASN A 117 -7.05 0.85 7.67
C ASN A 117 -5.67 1.10 8.31
N LEU A 118 -4.71 0.22 8.03
CA LEU A 118 -3.31 0.32 8.47
C LEU A 118 -2.38 0.27 7.26
N HIS A 119 -1.59 1.32 7.05
CA HIS A 119 -0.57 1.36 6.01
C HIS A 119 0.82 1.48 6.64
N LEU A 120 1.55 0.37 6.63
CA LEU A 120 2.93 0.27 7.10
C LEU A 120 3.90 0.43 5.93
N ARG A 121 4.87 1.32 6.08
CA ARG A 121 5.97 1.51 5.13
C ARG A 121 7.30 1.37 5.87
N LEU A 122 8.15 0.47 5.38
CA LEU A 122 9.46 0.19 5.94
C LEU A 122 10.55 0.23 4.85
N PRO A 123 11.83 0.35 5.24
CA PRO A 123 12.94 -0.04 4.39
C PRO A 123 12.78 -1.47 3.86
N PRO A 124 13.28 -1.78 2.65
CA PRO A 124 13.14 -3.11 2.05
C PRO A 124 13.66 -4.25 2.93
N GLU A 125 14.77 -4.03 3.63
CA GLU A 125 15.37 -4.99 4.56
C GLU A 125 14.42 -5.32 5.72
N ASP A 126 13.88 -4.30 6.39
CA ASP A 126 12.96 -4.44 7.51
C ASP A 126 11.62 -5.06 7.05
N MET A 127 11.13 -4.70 5.86
CA MET A 127 9.92 -5.31 5.31
C MET A 127 10.12 -6.79 5.00
N ALA A 128 11.30 -7.18 4.50
CA ALA A 128 11.61 -8.59 4.26
C ALA A 128 11.63 -9.40 5.57
N GLU A 129 12.08 -8.81 6.68
CA GLU A 129 11.98 -9.43 8.01
C GLU A 129 10.52 -9.61 8.46
N VAL A 130 9.68 -8.59 8.25
CA VAL A 130 8.23 -8.67 8.51
C VAL A 130 7.58 -9.76 7.66
N ASP A 131 7.87 -9.81 6.36
CA ASP A 131 7.34 -10.83 5.45
C ASP A 131 7.77 -12.24 5.86
N ALA A 132 9.05 -12.41 6.23
CA ALA A 132 9.58 -13.68 6.72
C ALA A 132 8.91 -14.12 8.03
N ALA A 133 8.54 -13.18 8.90
CA ALA A 133 7.80 -13.47 10.12
C ALA A 133 6.33 -13.82 9.84
N LEU A 134 5.66 -13.09 8.93
CA LEU A 134 4.24 -13.29 8.65
C LEU A 134 3.99 -14.55 7.83
N LYS A 135 4.80 -14.81 6.80
CA LYS A 135 4.54 -15.88 5.83
C LYS A 135 4.25 -17.26 6.46
N PRO A 136 5.08 -17.80 7.38
CA PRO A 136 4.81 -19.11 7.98
C PRO A 136 3.52 -19.15 8.80
N ARG A 137 3.12 -18.02 9.40
CA ARG A 137 1.89 -17.91 10.20
C ARG A 137 0.65 -17.88 9.32
N ILE A 138 0.72 -17.13 8.22
CA ILE A 138 -0.33 -17.09 7.20
C ILE A 138 -0.49 -18.46 6.55
N ASP A 139 0.62 -19.10 6.15
CA ASP A 139 0.60 -20.43 5.53
C ASP A 139 -0.02 -21.47 6.47
N ARG A 140 0.26 -21.38 7.79
CA ARG A 140 -0.36 -22.24 8.81
C ARG A 140 -1.86 -21.96 8.95
N ALA A 141 -2.27 -20.70 9.14
CA ALA A 141 -3.67 -20.33 9.26
C ALA A 141 -4.49 -20.78 8.05
N PHE A 142 -3.92 -20.64 6.84
CA PHE A 142 -4.52 -21.12 5.61
C PHE A 142 -4.66 -22.65 5.58
N ALA A 143 -3.61 -23.38 5.99
CA ALA A 143 -3.66 -24.84 6.07
C ALA A 143 -4.70 -25.31 7.08
N ASP A 144 -4.77 -24.71 8.27
CA ASP A 144 -5.72 -25.07 9.32
C ASP A 144 -7.16 -24.79 8.88
N ALA A 145 -7.41 -23.64 8.23
CA ALA A 145 -8.71 -23.32 7.66
C ALA A 145 -9.14 -24.33 6.59
N ARG A 146 -8.21 -24.74 5.71
CA ARG A 146 -8.46 -25.76 4.69
C ARG A 146 -8.83 -27.11 5.31
N HIS A 147 -8.14 -27.55 6.36
CA HIS A 147 -8.48 -28.79 7.07
C HIS A 147 -9.86 -28.70 7.75
N ALA A 148 -10.24 -27.51 8.22
CA ALA A 148 -11.55 -27.24 8.80
C ALA A 148 -12.66 -26.97 7.76
N GLY A 149 -12.38 -27.14 6.45
CA GLY A 149 -13.35 -26.94 5.37
C GLY A 149 -13.74 -25.49 5.11
N ARG A 150 -12.99 -24.51 5.62
CA ARG A 150 -13.19 -23.08 5.34
C ARG A 150 -12.32 -22.66 4.16
N PHE A 151 -12.91 -21.93 3.22
CA PHE A 151 -12.23 -21.45 2.02
C PHE A 151 -12.46 -19.95 1.86
N GLU A 152 -11.45 -19.18 2.22
CA GLU A 152 -11.42 -17.74 2.02
C GLU A 152 -10.15 -17.32 1.26
N PRO A 153 -10.12 -16.10 0.69
CA PRO A 153 -8.90 -15.52 0.14
C PRO A 153 -7.79 -15.41 1.20
N VAL A 154 -6.54 -15.54 0.77
CA VAL A 154 -5.36 -15.52 1.67
C VAL A 154 -5.28 -14.22 2.49
N GLU A 155 -5.77 -13.12 1.93
CA GLU A 155 -5.80 -11.80 2.54
C GLU A 155 -6.63 -11.74 3.82
N ARG A 156 -7.70 -12.55 3.95
CA ARG A 156 -8.51 -12.60 5.17
C ARG A 156 -7.74 -13.26 6.31
N TYR A 157 -7.13 -14.41 6.05
CA TYR A 157 -6.27 -15.07 7.02
C TYR A 157 -5.04 -14.22 7.39
N ALA A 158 -4.47 -13.50 6.42
CA ALA A 158 -3.38 -12.57 6.69
C ALA A 158 -3.82 -11.43 7.62
N ALA A 159 -5.02 -10.87 7.42
CA ALA A 159 -5.58 -9.85 8.30
C ALA A 159 -5.75 -10.36 9.74
N ASP A 160 -6.26 -11.57 9.91
CA ASP A 160 -6.42 -12.21 11.23
C ASP A 160 -5.05 -12.41 11.92
N VAL A 161 -4.08 -12.98 11.21
CA VAL A 161 -2.73 -13.21 11.73
C VAL A 161 -2.06 -11.90 12.15
N VAL A 162 -2.19 -10.84 11.34
CA VAL A 162 -1.63 -9.52 11.66
C VAL A 162 -2.33 -8.91 12.88
N ARG A 163 -3.66 -8.99 12.95
CA ARG A 163 -4.43 -8.53 14.11
C ARG A 163 -3.92 -9.22 15.38
N ASP A 164 -3.90 -10.55 15.38
CA ASP A 164 -3.58 -11.34 16.57
C ASP A 164 -2.14 -11.11 17.03
N LEU A 165 -1.21 -10.90 16.09
CA LEU A 165 0.17 -10.53 16.41
C LEU A 165 0.27 -9.14 17.05
N LEU A 166 -0.49 -8.17 16.56
CA LEU A 166 -0.50 -6.79 17.10
C LEU A 166 -1.24 -6.68 18.44
N THR A 167 -2.25 -7.51 18.68
CA THR A 167 -3.02 -7.53 19.92
C THR A 167 -2.47 -8.51 20.96
N GLY A 168 -1.41 -9.27 20.63
CA GLY A 168 -0.82 -10.25 21.52
C GLY A 168 -1.70 -11.48 21.78
N THR A 169 -2.62 -11.77 20.86
CA THR A 169 -3.63 -12.83 20.97
C THR A 169 -3.15 -14.16 20.35
N THR A 170 -1.86 -14.27 20.04
CA THR A 170 -1.28 -15.52 19.53
C THR A 170 -1.53 -16.66 20.51
N ASP A 171 -2.28 -17.67 20.07
CA ASP A 171 -2.71 -18.87 20.81
C ASP A 171 -1.76 -19.28 21.94
N THR A 172 -2.10 -18.87 23.15
CA THR A 172 -1.84 -19.64 24.35
C THR A 172 -2.68 -20.91 24.30
N ASP A 173 -2.13 -21.97 23.75
CA ASP A 173 -2.60 -23.32 24.08
C ASP A 173 -1.61 -23.98 25.03
N SER A 174 -1.68 -23.52 26.29
CA SER A 174 -1.25 -24.25 27.50
C SER A 174 -1.80 -23.53 28.73
N THR A 175 -2.93 -24.01 29.26
CA THR A 175 -3.45 -23.57 30.57
C THR A 175 -2.86 -24.49 31.67
N PRO A 176 -2.48 -23.95 32.85
CA PRO A 176 -3.45 -23.96 33.95
C PRO A 176 -3.57 -22.63 34.73
N ALA A 177 -4.83 -22.22 34.92
CA ALA A 177 -5.48 -21.57 36.06
C ALA A 177 -4.82 -20.44 36.90
N ARG A 178 -5.64 -19.39 37.04
CA ARG A 178 -5.79 -18.41 38.16
C ARG A 178 -4.73 -17.31 38.32
N ARG A 179 -5.18 -16.08 38.03
CA ARG A 179 -5.41 -15.04 39.05
C ARG A 179 -6.66 -14.24 38.68
N SER A 180 -7.61 -14.17 39.62
CA SER A 180 -8.72 -13.22 39.62
C SER A 180 -8.15 -11.82 39.78
N GLN A 181 -7.79 -11.20 38.67
CA GLN A 181 -7.47 -9.79 38.60
C GLN A 181 -8.61 -9.14 37.83
N ALA A 182 -9.29 -8.17 38.46
CA ALA A 182 -10.39 -7.45 37.85
C ALA A 182 -10.00 -7.03 36.43
N VAL A 183 -10.67 -7.62 35.43
CA VAL A 183 -10.45 -7.33 34.02
C VAL A 183 -10.82 -5.88 33.81
N ARG A 184 -9.82 -5.00 33.79
CA ARG A 184 -10.00 -3.69 33.18
C ARG A 184 -10.13 -3.98 31.68
N PRO A 185 -11.25 -3.64 31.03
CA PRO A 185 -11.33 -3.80 29.59
C PRO A 185 -10.21 -2.97 28.97
N ASP A 186 -9.33 -3.65 28.23
CA ASP A 186 -8.19 -3.10 27.49
C ASP A 186 -8.64 -2.20 26.33
N LYS A 187 -9.92 -2.30 25.95
CA LYS A 187 -10.56 -1.54 24.87
C LYS A 187 -11.87 -0.94 25.35
N LYS A 188 -12.09 0.33 25.01
CA LYS A 188 -13.37 1.03 25.15
C LYS A 188 -13.94 1.26 23.76
N VAL A 189 -15.07 0.64 23.47
CA VAL A 189 -15.87 0.86 22.25
C VAL A 189 -17.11 1.64 22.66
N ILE A 190 -17.46 2.70 21.94
CA ILE A 190 -18.68 3.49 22.16
C ILE A 190 -19.49 3.37 20.88
N ALA A 191 -20.49 2.50 20.90
CA ALA A 191 -21.41 2.33 19.77
C ALA A 191 -22.74 3.05 20.06
N LEU A 192 -23.34 3.64 19.03
CA LEU A 192 -24.70 4.17 19.04
C LEU A 192 -25.58 3.17 18.28
N ILE A 193 -26.47 2.50 19.01
CA ILE A 193 -27.30 1.42 18.46
C ILE A 193 -28.72 1.57 18.98
N ASP A 194 -29.70 1.45 18.09
CA ASP A 194 -31.09 1.32 18.51
C ASP A 194 -31.28 0.06 19.37
N LEU A 195 -31.89 0.21 20.55
CA LEU A 195 -31.99 -0.87 21.53
C LEU A 195 -32.72 -2.11 20.97
N ALA A 196 -33.70 -1.89 20.09
CA ALA A 196 -34.43 -2.97 19.44
C ALA A 196 -33.53 -3.74 18.44
N ALA A 197 -32.71 -3.04 17.65
CA ALA A 197 -31.74 -3.63 16.73
C ALA A 197 -30.67 -4.42 17.48
N LEU A 198 -30.18 -3.90 18.61
CA LEU A 198 -29.21 -4.60 19.46
C LEU A 198 -29.75 -5.96 19.95
N ASN A 199 -31.00 -5.99 20.41
CA ASN A 199 -31.61 -7.22 20.91
C ASN A 199 -31.92 -8.23 19.81
N ARG A 200 -32.22 -7.77 18.59
CA ARG A 200 -32.45 -8.64 17.43
C ARG A 200 -31.17 -9.11 16.75
N GLY A 201 -30.09 -8.35 16.86
CA GLY A 201 -28.82 -8.62 16.18
C GLY A 201 -28.77 -8.16 14.71
N ALA A 202 -29.74 -7.38 14.25
CA ALA A 202 -29.80 -6.81 12.90
C ALA A 202 -30.63 -5.51 12.89
N VAL A 203 -30.28 -4.60 11.97
CA VAL A 203 -31.04 -3.37 11.69
C VAL A 203 -32.18 -3.65 10.71
N GLU A 204 -33.33 -3.03 10.93
CA GLU A 204 -34.48 -3.02 10.03
C GLU A 204 -34.93 -1.58 9.75
N GLY A 205 -35.30 -1.28 8.50
CA GLY A 205 -35.82 0.04 8.14
C GLY A 205 -34.80 1.16 8.31
N ASP A 206 -35.09 2.12 9.18
CA ASP A 206 -34.33 3.34 9.48
C ASP A 206 -33.44 3.21 10.74
N GLU A 207 -33.35 2.01 11.32
CA GLU A 207 -32.52 1.76 12.50
C GLU A 207 -31.02 1.87 12.21
N THR A 208 -30.28 2.38 13.20
CA THR A 208 -28.85 2.66 13.07
C THR A 208 -28.01 1.79 14.03
N CYS A 209 -26.87 1.30 13.53
CA CYS A 209 -25.85 0.62 14.31
C CYS A 209 -24.48 1.15 13.87
N GLU A 210 -23.93 2.09 14.64
CA GLU A 210 -22.64 2.74 14.39
C GLU A 210 -21.69 2.45 15.56
N ILE A 211 -20.43 2.12 15.24
CA ILE A 211 -19.37 1.73 16.20
C ILE A 211 -18.27 2.79 16.27
#